data_AF-A0AAW0KE03-F1
#
_entry.id   AF-A0AAW0KE03-F1
#
_cell.length_a   1.000
_cell.length_b   1.000
_cell.length_c   1.000
_cell.angle_alpha   90.00
_cell.angle_beta   90.00
_cell.angle_gamma   90.00
#
_symmetry.space_group_name_H-M   'P 1'
#
loop_
_entity.id
_entity.type
_entity.pdbx_description
1 polymer ?
#
loop_
_entity_poly.entity_id
_entity_poly.type
_entity_poly.pdbx_seq_one_letter_code
_entity_poly.pdbx_strand_id
1 'polypeptide(L)'
;MLCDECRSNSCIEHATGIMEEVKAPENLSKRVSNLSLTGADKKLEKYLLEKLDSYESAVGDSNVKGISRIEVFPPAFQAIPRNPIVLDLAYNFIEFPSLESRMKKEKKGFLRLW
;
A
#
# COMPACT_ATOMS: atom_id res chain seq x y z
N MET A 1 19.35 32.22 -18.82
CA MET A 1 19.25 30.99 -19.64
C MET A 1 18.84 29.79 -18.80
N LEU A 2 19.71 29.16 -17.99
CA LEU A 2 19.30 28.01 -17.14
C LEU A 2 18.20 28.34 -16.12
N CYS A 3 18.23 29.53 -15.49
CA CYS A 3 17.23 29.92 -14.49
C CYS A 3 15.83 30.16 -15.11
N ASP A 4 15.77 30.74 -16.30
CA ASP A 4 14.51 31.00 -17.02
C ASP A 4 13.87 29.71 -17.50
N GLU A 5 14.70 28.75 -17.93
CA GLU A 5 14.30 27.43 -18.37
C GLU A 5 13.77 26.58 -17.19
N CYS A 6 14.44 26.60 -16.03
CA CYS A 6 13.93 25.95 -14.82
C CYS A 6 12.55 26.49 -14.38
N ARG A 7 12.36 27.82 -14.45
CA ARG A 7 11.07 28.46 -14.11
C ARG A 7 9.98 28.09 -15.12
N SER A 8 10.33 28.05 -16.41
CA SER A 8 9.40 27.64 -17.46
C SER A 8 8.97 26.19 -17.30
N ASN A 9 9.92 25.27 -17.07
CA ASN A 9 9.63 23.85 -16.85
C ASN A 9 8.76 23.64 -15.61
N SER A 10 9.03 24.36 -14.52
CA SER A 10 8.20 24.30 -13.31
C SER A 10 6.74 24.67 -13.60
N CYS A 11 6.49 25.74 -14.37
CA CYS A 11 5.13 26.12 -14.74
C CYS A 11 4.45 25.08 -15.65
N ILE A 12 5.19 24.49 -16.57
CA ILE A 12 4.70 23.45 -17.49
C ILE A 12 4.28 22.21 -16.70
N GLU A 13 5.13 21.71 -15.80
CA GLU A 13 4.81 20.52 -14.99
C GLU A 13 3.60 20.75 -14.08
N HIS A 14 3.48 21.93 -13.48
CA HIS A 14 2.30 22.28 -12.68
C HIS A 14 1.02 22.30 -13.52
N ALA A 15 1.06 22.90 -14.73
CA ALA A 15 -0.09 22.92 -15.62
C ALA A 15 -0.47 21.51 -16.08
N THR A 16 0.52 20.68 -16.43
CA THR A 16 0.33 19.28 -16.81
C THR A 16 -0.31 18.48 -15.68
N GLY A 17 0.18 18.61 -14.44
CA GLY A 17 -0.38 17.92 -13.28
C GLY A 17 -1.85 18.26 -13.03
N ILE A 18 -2.21 19.56 -13.10
CA ILE A 18 -3.62 19.99 -12.96
C ILE A 18 -4.48 19.42 -14.09
N MET A 19 -3.99 19.44 -15.33
CA MET A 19 -4.71 18.89 -16.47
C MET A 19 -4.92 17.36 -16.37
N GLU A 20 -3.96 16.63 -15.80
CA GLU A 20 -4.08 15.20 -15.56
C GLU A 20 -5.08 14.87 -14.44
N GLU A 21 -5.05 15.63 -13.35
CA GLU A 21 -6.00 15.50 -12.24
C GLU A 21 -7.45 15.73 -12.71
N VAL A 22 -7.67 16.74 -13.55
CA VAL A 22 -8.99 17.03 -14.14
C VAL A 22 -9.45 15.96 -15.13
N LYS A 23 -8.53 15.29 -15.84
CA LYS A 23 -8.86 14.19 -16.77
C LYS A 23 -9.12 12.86 -16.07
N ALA A 24 -8.60 12.66 -14.86
CA ALA A 24 -8.81 11.43 -14.09
C ALA A 24 -10.30 11.04 -13.91
N PRO A 25 -11.21 11.94 -13.49
CA PRO A 25 -12.63 11.61 -13.33
C PRO A 25 -13.32 11.30 -14.68
N GLU A 26 -12.95 11.97 -15.78
CA GLU A 26 -13.51 11.66 -17.10
C GLU A 26 -13.08 10.28 -17.60
N ASN A 27 -11.82 9.91 -17.37
CA ASN A 27 -11.31 8.59 -17.70
C ASN A 27 -11.98 7.49 -16.87
N LEU A 28 -12.20 7.74 -15.58
CA LEU A 28 -12.95 6.84 -14.71
C LEU A 28 -14.41 6.71 -15.17
N SER A 29 -15.08 7.83 -15.44
CA SER A 29 -16.45 7.86 -15.94
C SER A 29 -16.62 7.05 -17.23
N LYS A 30 -15.73 7.25 -18.23
CA LYS A 30 -15.72 6.48 -19.48
C LYS A 30 -15.45 4.98 -19.28
N ARG A 31 -14.61 4.61 -18.30
CA ARG A 31 -14.33 3.20 -18.00
C ARG A 31 -15.49 2.52 -17.30
N VAL A 32 -16.24 3.24 -16.47
CA VAL A 32 -17.37 2.71 -15.71
C VAL A 32 -18.70 2.80 -16.50
N SER A 33 -18.81 3.66 -17.51
CA SER A 33 -20.05 3.84 -18.28
C SER A 33 -20.50 2.59 -19.04
N ASN A 34 -19.57 1.67 -19.36
CA ASN A 34 -19.89 0.39 -20.00
C ASN A 34 -20.10 -0.76 -18.98
N LEU A 35 -19.96 -0.49 -17.68
CA LEU A 35 -20.19 -1.47 -16.63
C LEU A 35 -21.69 -1.60 -16.38
N SER A 36 -22.35 -2.46 -17.16
CA SER A 36 -23.73 -2.86 -16.88
C SER A 36 -23.73 -4.03 -15.90
N LEU A 37 -24.29 -3.81 -14.70
CA LEU A 37 -24.52 -4.87 -13.71
C LEU A 37 -25.68 -5.79 -14.09
N THR A 38 -26.46 -5.42 -15.11
CA THR A 38 -27.48 -6.29 -15.69
C THR A 38 -26.82 -7.15 -16.76
N GLY A 39 -26.12 -8.19 -16.33
CA GLY A 39 -25.64 -9.23 -17.24
C GLY A 39 -26.83 -9.83 -17.99
N ALA A 40 -26.75 -9.85 -19.33
CA ALA A 40 -27.62 -10.67 -20.14
C ALA A 40 -27.41 -12.14 -19.72
N ASP A 41 -28.50 -12.83 -19.42
CA ASP A 41 -28.56 -14.25 -19.06
C ASP A 41 -27.96 -14.66 -17.70
N LYS A 42 -28.79 -14.54 -16.65
CA LYS A 42 -29.30 -15.67 -15.87
C LYS A 42 -30.31 -15.14 -14.85
N LYS A 43 -31.39 -15.88 -14.65
CA LYS A 43 -32.49 -15.68 -13.68
C LYS A 43 -32.21 -14.59 -12.65
N LEU A 44 -33.06 -13.56 -12.61
CA LEU A 44 -33.13 -12.56 -11.53
C LEU A 44 -32.98 -13.27 -10.18
N GLU A 45 -31.76 -13.30 -9.66
CA GLU A 45 -31.49 -13.86 -8.34
C GLU A 45 -32.23 -12.96 -7.37
N LYS A 46 -33.20 -13.54 -6.67
CA LYS A 46 -33.94 -12.86 -5.60
C LYS A 46 -32.94 -12.15 -4.68
N TYR A 47 -33.23 -10.90 -4.33
CA TYR A 47 -32.36 -10.11 -3.46
C TYR A 47 -32.14 -10.84 -2.14
N LEU A 48 -31.00 -10.60 -1.48
CA LEU A 48 -30.68 -11.23 -0.18
C LEU A 48 -31.78 -11.01 0.87
N LEU A 49 -32.42 -9.84 0.84
CA LEU A 49 -33.58 -9.52 1.68
C LEU A 49 -34.77 -10.47 1.49
N GLU A 50 -34.95 -11.02 0.29
CA GLU A 50 -36.03 -11.94 -0.05
C GLU A 50 -35.71 -13.40 0.34
N LYS A 51 -34.47 -13.68 0.76
CA LYS A 51 -33.99 -15.02 1.16
C LYS A 51 -33.70 -15.14 2.66
N LEU A 52 -34.08 -14.17 3.49
CA LEU A 52 -33.82 -14.21 4.93
C LEU A 52 -34.46 -15.42 5.62
N ASP A 53 -35.60 -15.90 5.13
CA ASP A 53 -36.32 -17.05 5.68
C ASP A 53 -35.83 -18.41 5.15
N SER A 54 -34.85 -18.42 4.23
CA SER A 54 -34.35 -19.64 3.57
C SER A 54 -32.83 -19.72 3.67
N TYR A 55 -32.33 -20.76 4.33
CA TYR A 55 -30.90 -21.05 4.30
C TYR A 55 -30.51 -21.74 2.99
N GLU A 56 -29.62 -21.11 2.22
CA GLU A 56 -29.00 -21.71 1.03
C GLU A 56 -27.57 -22.15 1.37
N SER A 57 -27.31 -23.46 1.29
CA SER A 57 -26.00 -24.03 1.59
C SER A 57 -24.96 -23.58 0.55
N ALA A 58 -23.83 -23.05 1.01
CA ALA A 58 -22.68 -22.74 0.15
C ALA A 58 -22.07 -23.99 -0.53
N VAL A 59 -22.43 -25.18 -0.04
CA VAL A 59 -21.99 -26.49 -0.57
C VAL A 59 -22.98 -27.04 -1.61
N GLY A 60 -24.13 -26.40 -1.81
CA GLY A 60 -25.22 -26.89 -2.65
C GLY A 60 -25.98 -28.07 -2.03
N ASP A 61 -27.01 -28.55 -2.73
CA ASP A 61 -27.76 -29.75 -2.34
C ASP A 61 -26.91 -31.02 -2.51
N SER A 62 -27.17 -32.03 -1.68
CA SER A 62 -26.46 -33.33 -1.71
C SER A 62 -26.50 -34.06 -3.07
N ASN A 63 -27.44 -33.70 -3.95
CA ASN A 63 -27.61 -34.27 -5.28
C ASN A 63 -26.96 -33.47 -6.42
N VAL A 64 -26.39 -32.29 -6.13
CA VAL A 64 -25.73 -31.48 -7.15
C VAL A 64 -24.25 -31.85 -7.18
N LYS A 65 -23.80 -32.51 -8.26
CA LYS A 65 -22.37 -32.71 -8.56
C LYS A 65 -21.68 -31.38 -8.96
N GLY A 66 -22.02 -30.30 -8.27
CA GLY A 66 -21.41 -29.00 -8.44
C GLY A 66 -20.08 -28.99 -7.70
N ILE A 67 -19.05 -28.44 -8.33
CA ILE A 67 -17.75 -28.24 -7.71
C ILE A 67 -17.97 -27.31 -6.52
N SER A 68 -17.75 -27.81 -5.31
CA SER A 68 -17.79 -27.01 -4.08
C SER A 68 -16.77 -25.89 -4.21
N ARG A 69 -17.23 -24.63 -4.20
CA ARG A 69 -16.38 -23.42 -4.25
C ARG A 69 -15.71 -23.14 -2.90
N ILE A 70 -15.39 -24.19 -2.15
CA ILE A 70 -14.64 -24.08 -0.91
C ILE A 70 -13.18 -24.04 -1.33
N GLU A 71 -12.54 -22.88 -1.22
CA GLU A 71 -11.09 -22.82 -1.32
C GLU A 71 -10.47 -23.73 -0.26
N VAL A 72 -9.47 -24.50 -0.68
CA VAL A 72 -8.77 -25.45 0.20
C VAL A 72 -7.99 -24.65 1.25
N PHE A 73 -8.19 -24.96 2.53
CA PHE A 73 -7.45 -24.36 3.64
C PHE A 73 -6.32 -25.29 4.12
N PRO A 74 -5.09 -24.78 4.32
CA PRO A 74 -4.67 -23.41 4.10
C PRO A 74 -4.54 -23.10 2.59
N PRO A 75 -4.78 -21.84 2.17
CA PRO A 75 -4.52 -21.42 0.80
C PRO A 75 -3.10 -21.78 0.37
N ALA A 76 -2.94 -22.17 -0.89
CA ALA A 76 -1.61 -22.48 -1.41
C ALA A 76 -0.71 -21.23 -1.36
N PHE A 77 0.58 -21.43 -1.09
CA PHE A 77 1.56 -20.35 -1.14
C PHE A 77 1.63 -19.77 -2.56
N GLN A 78 1.28 -18.50 -2.71
CA GLN A 78 1.40 -17.78 -3.97
C GLN A 78 2.45 -16.68 -3.84
N ALA A 79 3.41 -16.65 -4.77
CA ALA A 79 4.35 -15.53 -4.88
C ALA A 79 3.59 -14.29 -5.38
N ILE A 80 3.41 -13.30 -4.51
CA ILE A 80 2.77 -12.04 -4.85
C ILE A 80 3.88 -11.01 -5.06
N PRO A 81 3.97 -10.34 -6.23
CA PRO A 81 4.91 -9.24 -6.40
C PRO A 81 4.58 -8.14 -5.39
N ARG A 82 5.56 -7.77 -4.58
CA ARG A 82 5.47 -6.71 -3.59
C ARG A 82 6.56 -5.69 -3.85
N ASN A 83 6.35 -4.48 -3.36
CA ASN A 83 7.37 -3.44 -3.36
C ASN A 83 8.61 -3.95 -2.60
N PRO A 84 9.83 -3.62 -3.08
CA PRO A 84 11.06 -4.04 -2.41
C PRO A 84 11.09 -3.50 -0.98
N ILE A 85 11.56 -4.32 -0.05
CA ILE A 85 11.79 -3.89 1.32
C ILE A 85 13.09 -3.10 1.33
N VAL A 86 13.01 -1.83 1.73
CA VAL A 86 14.17 -0.96 1.95
C VAL A 86 14.33 -0.75 3.44
N LEU A 87 15.49 -1.13 3.98
CA LEU A 87 15.81 -0.97 5.40
C LEU A 87 16.81 0.18 5.54
N ASP A 88 16.48 1.17 6.37
CA ASP A 88 17.43 2.23 6.73
C ASP A 88 18.40 1.73 7.80
N LEU A 89 19.54 1.18 7.35
CA LEU A 89 20.60 0.72 8.24
C LEU A 89 21.47 1.87 8.76
N ALA A 90 21.42 3.06 8.16
CA ALA A 90 22.25 4.19 8.56
C ALA A 90 21.89 4.66 9.98
N TYR A 91 20.63 4.51 10.37
CA TYR A 91 20.17 4.79 11.72
C TYR A 91 20.93 4.00 12.80
N ASN A 92 21.32 2.74 12.51
CA ASN A 92 22.05 1.91 13.47
C ASN A 92 23.48 2.40 13.74
N PHE A 93 24.02 3.27 12.88
CA PHE A 93 25.36 3.82 13.00
C PHE A 93 25.38 5.23 13.61
N ILE A 94 24.25 5.69 14.16
CA ILE A 94 24.22 6.94 14.93
C ILE A 94 24.88 6.69 16.29
N GLU A 95 26.17 6.98 16.37
CA GLU A 95 26.95 6.88 17.60
C GLU A 95 27.35 8.27 18.10
N PHE A 96 27.44 8.42 19.43
CA PHE A 96 27.95 9.65 20.02
C PHE A 96 29.47 9.79 19.80
N PRO A 97 29.99 11.00 19.55
CA PRO A 97 31.43 11.21 19.45
C PRO A 97 32.10 10.94 20.79
N SER A 98 33.36 10.48 20.75
CA SER A 98 34.15 10.27 21.97
C SER A 98 34.27 11.55 22.79
N LEU A 99 33.99 11.42 24.09
CA LEU A 99 34.06 12.52 25.06
C LEU A 99 35.38 12.57 25.84
N GLU A 100 36.31 11.64 25.59
CA GLU A 100 37.57 11.49 26.36
C GLU A 100 38.39 12.78 26.41
N SER A 101 38.43 13.53 25.30
CA SER A 101 39.15 14.81 25.20
C SER A 101 38.49 15.95 25.98
N ARG A 102 37.19 15.82 26.28
CA ARG A 102 36.39 16.82 27.02
C ARG A 102 36.27 16.48 28.50
N MET A 103 36.61 15.26 28.92
CA MET A 103 36.60 14.86 30.32
C MET A 103 37.76 15.51 31.09
N LYS A 104 37.48 15.98 32.31
CA LYS A 104 38.54 16.48 33.21
C LYS A 104 39.48 15.32 33.53
N LYS A 105 40.75 15.44 33.13
CA LYS A 105 41.78 14.48 33.52
C LYS A 105 41.90 14.51 35.04
N GLU A 106 41.72 13.36 35.68
CA GLU A 106 41.89 13.21 37.11
C GLU A 106 43.36 13.47 37.44
N LYS A 107 43.65 14.64 38.02
CA LYS A 107 44.98 14.92 38.55
C LYS A 107 45.14 14.09 39.82
N LYS A 108 45.78 12.93 39.72
CA LYS A 108 46.28 12.22 40.91
C LYS A 108 47.23 13.17 41.64
N GLY A 109 46.73 13.76 42.73
CA GLY A 109 47.51 14.63 43.58
C GLY A 109 48.69 13.86 44.15
N PHE A 110 49.90 14.31 43.86
CA PHE A 110 51.07 13.88 44.62
C PHE A 110 50.87 14.38 46.06
N LEU A 111 50.66 13.44 46.99
CA LEU A 111 50.78 13.71 48.41
C LEU A 111 52.23 14.17 48.65
N ARG A 112 52.40 15.46 48.96
CA ARG A 112 53.68 16.03 49.38
C ARG A 112 54.02 15.47 50.77
N LEU A 113 55.05 14.64 50.86
CA LEU A 113 55.80 14.46 52.10
C LEU A 113 56.74 15.66 52.24
N TRP A 114 56.40 16.57 53.15
CA TRP A 114 57.33 17.47 53.81
C TRP A 114 56.85 17.67 55.25
#